data_AF-A0A5E4LIL9-F1
#
_entry.id   AF-A0A5E4LIL9-F1
#
_cell.length_a   1.000
_cell.length_b   1.000
_cell.length_c   1.000
_cell.angle_alpha   90.00
_cell.angle_beta   90.00
_cell.angle_gamma   90.00
#
_symmetry.space_group_name_H-M   'P 1'
#
loop_
_entity.id
_entity.type
_entity.pdbx_description
1 polymer ?
#
loop_
_entity_poly.entity_id
_entity_poly.type
_entity_poly.pdbx_seq_one_letter_code
_entity_poly.pdbx_strand_id
1 'polypeptide(L)'
;MSAAEISYLMELNKRKSELEFKKGYLLRKGAAHRDPRMISMDAELAEVAKQAAVLESKIMARIDSLFYPNENQLAEFGKKLAALAPAEIDRAMETRGGDAYAILEKRGAFLKSNFERRDEIAALIEFASSLPSKVRDEIVERVRAGKVGSLDASTLDEKTRTKLFTLLNRVGIPCALDGYKLMTESAKGRKWGEVRVELNGNRVWVDEKREEEVRSFGKELVETGNAIQLMNAERQVTKFGPEDEKKFTDLQKKYLGLVRKRDELMSA
;
A
#
# COMPACT_ATOMS: atom_id res chain seq x y z
N MET A 1 1.44 -16.74 10.91
CA MET A 1 1.91 -15.98 9.73
C MET A 1 1.41 -14.57 9.93
N SER A 2 2.19 -13.53 9.67
CA SER A 2 1.67 -12.17 9.81
C SER A 2 1.63 -11.45 8.48
N ALA A 3 0.57 -10.69 8.23
CA ALA A 3 0.51 -9.72 7.13
C ALA A 3 1.77 -8.82 7.09
N ALA A 4 2.39 -8.53 8.24
CA ALA A 4 3.64 -7.78 8.30
C ALA A 4 4.80 -8.46 7.53
N GLU A 5 4.92 -9.80 7.60
CA GLU A 5 5.93 -10.54 6.84
C GLU A 5 5.69 -10.43 5.32
N ILE A 6 4.43 -10.54 4.88
CA ILE A 6 4.07 -10.44 3.46
C ILE A 6 4.28 -9.00 2.94
N SER A 7 3.86 -8.00 3.72
CA SER A 7 4.06 -6.58 3.39
C SER A 7 5.56 -6.26 3.27
N TYR A 8 6.38 -6.73 4.20
CA TYR A 8 7.83 -6.55 4.13
C TYR A 8 8.46 -7.25 2.92
N LEU A 9 7.99 -8.44 2.54
CA LEU A 9 8.42 -9.09 1.29
C LEU A 9 8.12 -8.22 0.06
N MET A 10 6.94 -7.57 0.02
CA MET A 10 6.59 -6.64 -1.07
C MET A 10 7.53 -5.43 -1.11
N GLU A 11 7.94 -4.90 0.03
CA GLU A 11 8.94 -3.81 0.12
C GLU A 11 10.31 -4.24 -0.41
N LEU A 12 10.79 -5.41 -0.01
CA LEU A 12 12.05 -5.97 -0.50
C LEU A 12 12.02 -6.20 -2.01
N ASN A 13 10.92 -6.75 -2.54
CA ASN A 13 10.75 -6.97 -3.98
C ASN A 13 10.73 -5.65 -4.77
N LYS A 14 10.06 -4.62 -4.26
CA LYS A 14 10.12 -3.27 -4.88
C LYS A 14 11.54 -2.72 -4.88
N ARG A 15 12.24 -2.78 -3.73
CA ARG A 15 13.62 -2.28 -3.61
C ARG A 15 14.55 -3.02 -4.56
N LYS A 16 14.42 -4.34 -4.67
CA LYS A 16 15.16 -5.18 -5.62
C LYS A 16 14.94 -4.70 -7.05
N SER A 17 13.68 -4.57 -7.49
CA SER A 17 13.37 -4.12 -8.85
C SER A 17 13.85 -2.70 -9.16
N GLU A 18 13.79 -1.78 -8.19
CA GLU A 18 14.32 -0.42 -8.35
C GLU A 18 15.84 -0.39 -8.51
N LEU A 19 16.56 -1.21 -7.72
CA LEU A 19 18.01 -1.36 -7.83
C LEU A 19 18.42 -2.01 -9.16
N GLU A 20 17.72 -3.07 -9.59
CA GLU A 20 17.94 -3.72 -10.89
C GLU A 20 17.73 -2.74 -12.04
N PHE A 21 16.66 -1.93 -11.98
CA PHE A 21 16.39 -0.90 -12.98
C PHE A 21 17.50 0.17 -13.01
N LYS A 22 17.89 0.71 -11.85
CA LYS A 22 18.96 1.72 -11.76
C LYS A 22 20.29 1.17 -12.29
N LYS A 23 20.65 -0.05 -11.91
CA LYS A 23 21.85 -0.75 -12.40
C LYS A 23 21.82 -0.89 -13.93
N GLY A 24 20.69 -1.39 -14.46
CA GLY A 24 20.52 -1.55 -15.91
C GLY A 24 20.60 -0.23 -16.67
N TYR A 25 20.01 0.84 -16.12
CA TYR A 25 20.10 2.18 -16.71
C TYR A 25 21.54 2.71 -16.75
N LEU A 26 22.29 2.59 -15.64
CA LEU A 26 23.69 3.04 -15.58
C LEU A 26 24.57 2.28 -16.59
N LEU A 27 24.40 0.96 -16.72
CA LEU A 27 25.11 0.17 -17.72
C LEU A 27 24.82 0.64 -19.15
N ARG A 28 23.55 0.94 -19.47
CA ARG A 28 23.17 1.47 -20.80
C ARG A 28 23.75 2.86 -21.08
N LYS A 29 24.02 3.66 -20.03
CA LYS A 29 24.68 4.97 -20.13
C LYS A 29 26.22 4.87 -20.05
N GLY A 30 26.80 3.67 -20.06
CA GLY A 30 28.24 3.45 -20.16
C GLY A 30 28.98 3.39 -18.83
N ALA A 31 28.29 3.22 -17.69
CA ALA A 31 28.95 3.00 -16.41
C ALA A 31 29.79 1.70 -16.44
N ALA A 32 31.04 1.78 -15.97
CA ALA A 32 31.91 0.61 -15.88
C ALA A 32 31.46 -0.31 -14.74
N HIS A 33 31.59 -1.63 -14.91
CA HIS A 33 31.27 -2.61 -13.87
C HIS A 33 32.07 -2.44 -12.56
N ARG A 34 33.23 -1.77 -12.63
CA ARG A 34 34.09 -1.49 -11.47
C ARG A 34 33.83 -0.13 -10.83
N ASP A 35 32.83 0.63 -11.30
CA ASP A 35 32.41 1.86 -10.64
C ASP A 35 31.98 1.54 -9.19
N PRO A 36 32.49 2.26 -8.17
CA PRO A 36 32.08 2.06 -6.79
C PRO A 36 30.55 2.06 -6.58
N ARG A 37 29.80 2.83 -7.38
CA ARG A 37 28.32 2.86 -7.35
C ARG A 37 27.72 1.53 -7.80
N MET A 38 28.30 0.92 -8.83
CA MET A 38 27.87 -0.39 -9.34
C MET A 38 28.15 -1.50 -8.33
N ILE A 39 29.34 -1.48 -7.72
CA ILE A 39 29.73 -2.44 -6.67
C ILE A 39 28.80 -2.33 -5.46
N SER A 40 28.50 -1.10 -5.02
CA SER A 40 27.57 -0.86 -3.91
C SER A 40 26.16 -1.38 -4.23
N MET A 41 25.66 -1.13 -5.44
CA MET A 41 24.35 -1.64 -5.88
C MET A 41 24.32 -3.17 -5.95
N ASP A 42 25.41 -3.81 -6.39
CA ASP A 42 25.51 -5.27 -6.45
C ASP A 42 25.50 -5.91 -5.07
N ALA A 43 26.23 -5.34 -4.12
CA ALA A 43 26.20 -5.79 -2.73
C ALA A 43 24.79 -5.64 -2.12
N GLU A 44 24.15 -4.49 -2.34
CA GLU A 44 22.79 -4.23 -1.85
C GLU A 44 21.75 -5.17 -2.49
N LEU A 45 21.85 -5.40 -3.81
CA LEU A 45 21.00 -6.35 -4.53
C LEU A 45 21.13 -7.76 -3.98
N ALA A 46 22.36 -8.23 -3.73
CA ALA A 46 22.60 -9.56 -3.17
C ALA A 46 21.97 -9.72 -1.78
N GLU A 47 22.10 -8.71 -0.92
CA GLU A 47 21.53 -8.73 0.42
C GLU A 47 19.99 -8.69 0.38
N VAL A 48 19.41 -7.77 -0.38
CA VAL A 48 17.94 -7.67 -0.53
C VAL A 48 17.36 -8.96 -1.13
N ALA A 49 18.00 -9.53 -2.15
CA ALA A 49 17.56 -10.79 -2.76
C ALA A 49 17.63 -11.97 -1.79
N LYS A 50 18.67 -12.03 -0.96
CA LYS A 50 18.79 -13.06 0.09
C LYS A 50 17.68 -12.92 1.14
N GLN A 51 17.44 -11.71 1.64
CA GLN A 51 16.37 -11.46 2.62
C GLN A 51 14.99 -11.81 2.04
N ALA A 52 14.72 -11.40 0.80
CA ALA A 52 13.47 -11.72 0.11
C ALA A 52 13.26 -13.22 -0.03
N ALA A 53 14.28 -13.97 -0.48
CA ALA A 53 14.19 -15.42 -0.68
C ALA A 53 13.94 -16.21 0.63
N VAL A 54 14.61 -15.82 1.73
CA VAL A 54 14.38 -16.41 3.05
C VAL A 54 12.95 -16.16 3.52
N LEU A 55 12.47 -14.92 3.36
CA LEU A 55 11.13 -14.53 3.80
C LEU A 55 10.04 -15.18 2.94
N GLU A 56 10.22 -15.23 1.62
CA GLU A 56 9.34 -15.92 0.68
C GLU A 56 9.23 -17.41 1.01
N SER A 57 10.36 -18.09 1.25
CA SER A 57 10.35 -19.50 1.65
C SER A 57 9.55 -19.74 2.95
N LYS A 58 9.72 -18.85 3.93
CA LYS A 58 8.99 -18.90 5.21
C LYS A 58 7.49 -18.67 5.04
N ILE A 59 7.12 -17.77 4.13
CA ILE A 59 5.72 -17.45 3.80
C ILE A 59 5.07 -18.63 3.06
N MET A 60 5.70 -19.10 1.99
CA MET A 60 5.20 -20.20 1.15
C MET A 60 5.10 -21.55 1.88
N ALA A 61 5.86 -21.74 2.97
CA ALA A 61 5.66 -22.89 3.86
C ALA A 61 4.31 -22.86 4.63
N ARG A 62 3.56 -21.76 4.56
CA ARG A 62 2.32 -21.51 5.33
C ARG A 62 1.14 -21.08 4.46
N ILE A 63 1.36 -20.72 3.20
CA ILE A 63 0.31 -20.34 2.24
C ILE A 63 0.49 -21.06 0.92
N ASP A 64 -0.62 -21.29 0.25
CA ASP A 64 -0.63 -21.97 -1.04
C ASP A 64 -0.15 -21.06 -2.17
N SER A 65 -0.43 -19.75 -2.09
CA SER A 65 0.05 -18.80 -3.09
C SER A 65 0.04 -17.35 -2.63
N LEU A 66 1.01 -16.58 -3.12
CA LEU A 66 0.94 -15.12 -3.19
C LEU A 66 0.11 -14.71 -4.41
N PHE A 67 -0.66 -13.63 -4.26
CA PHE A 67 -1.48 -13.09 -5.33
C PHE A 67 -1.60 -11.58 -5.18
N TYR A 68 -1.69 -10.87 -6.31
CA TYR A 68 -1.73 -9.41 -6.33
C TYR A 68 -2.89 -8.90 -7.19
N PRO A 69 -3.49 -7.74 -6.86
CA PRO A 69 -4.49 -7.13 -7.72
C PRO A 69 -3.94 -6.87 -9.13
N ASN A 70 -4.74 -7.18 -10.15
CA ASN A 70 -4.41 -6.95 -11.57
C ASN A 70 -3.15 -7.67 -12.08
N GLU A 71 -2.77 -8.79 -11.45
CA GLU A 71 -1.61 -9.61 -11.85
C GLU A 71 -1.68 -10.04 -13.32
N ASN A 72 -2.87 -10.39 -13.83
CA ASN A 72 -3.05 -10.79 -15.24
C ASN A 72 -2.70 -9.66 -16.21
N GLN A 73 -3.18 -8.44 -15.93
CA GLN A 73 -2.89 -7.24 -16.72
C GLN A 73 -1.42 -6.84 -16.61
N LEU A 74 -0.82 -6.93 -15.42
CA LEU A 74 0.61 -6.69 -15.22
C LEU A 74 1.47 -7.66 -16.04
N ALA A 75 1.09 -8.94 -16.10
CA ALA A 75 1.76 -9.94 -16.92
C ALA A 75 1.60 -9.64 -18.42
N GLU A 76 0.42 -9.21 -18.87
CA GLU A 76 0.18 -8.80 -20.26
C GLU A 76 1.05 -7.59 -20.64
N PHE A 77 1.10 -6.56 -19.81
CA PHE A 77 1.99 -5.41 -20.03
C PHE A 77 3.46 -5.82 -20.02
N GLY A 78 3.86 -6.73 -19.14
CA GLY A 78 5.21 -7.30 -19.12
C GLY A 78 5.58 -7.97 -20.45
N LYS A 79 4.68 -8.78 -21.01
CA LYS A 79 4.87 -9.41 -22.33
C LYS A 79 4.98 -8.39 -23.46
N LYS A 80 4.10 -7.37 -23.48
CA LYS A 80 4.14 -6.31 -24.49
C LYS A 80 5.45 -5.54 -24.45
N LEU A 81 5.93 -5.17 -23.25
CA LEU A 81 7.19 -4.45 -23.08
C LEU A 81 8.41 -5.32 -23.44
N ALA A 82 8.40 -6.61 -23.10
CA ALA A 82 9.49 -7.53 -23.44
C ALA A 82 9.64 -7.76 -24.96
N ALA A 83 8.58 -7.53 -25.73
CA ALA A 83 8.63 -7.61 -27.19
C ALA A 83 9.23 -6.36 -27.86
N LEU A 84 9.39 -5.25 -27.13
CA LEU A 84 9.95 -4.00 -27.65
C LEU A 84 11.47 -3.98 -27.54
N ALA A 85 12.13 -3.29 -28.47
CA ALA A 85 13.57 -3.08 -28.38
C ALA A 85 13.90 -2.12 -27.21
N PRO A 86 14.99 -2.35 -26.45
CA PRO A 86 15.35 -1.47 -25.34
C PRO A 86 15.47 0.01 -25.71
N ALA A 87 15.96 0.33 -26.91
CA ALA A 87 16.07 1.70 -27.40
C ALA A 87 14.71 2.38 -27.63
N GLU A 88 13.66 1.61 -27.95
CA GLU A 88 12.30 2.11 -28.10
C GLU A 88 11.70 2.49 -26.75
N ILE A 89 11.93 1.66 -25.74
CA ILE A 89 11.53 1.93 -24.34
C ILE A 89 12.22 3.19 -23.82
N ASP A 90 13.54 3.30 -24.02
CA ASP A 90 14.30 4.48 -23.57
C ASP A 90 13.79 5.76 -24.27
N ARG A 91 13.55 5.72 -25.59
CA ARG A 91 12.96 6.86 -26.33
C ARG A 91 11.55 7.21 -25.85
N ALA A 92 10.71 6.23 -25.56
CA ALA A 92 9.36 6.45 -25.05
C ALA A 92 9.38 7.11 -23.67
N MET A 93 10.34 6.75 -22.80
CA MET A 93 10.54 7.42 -21.51
C MET A 93 11.03 8.86 -21.65
N GLU A 94 11.94 9.14 -22.60
CA GLU A 94 12.47 10.49 -22.86
C GLU A 94 11.40 11.42 -23.44
N THR A 95 10.62 10.93 -24.41
CA THR A 95 9.57 11.70 -25.09
C THR A 95 8.25 11.75 -24.33
N ARG A 96 8.07 10.88 -23.32
CA ARG A 96 6.82 10.71 -22.56
C ARG A 96 5.60 10.53 -23.47
N GLY A 97 5.75 9.77 -24.55
CA GLY A 97 4.73 9.60 -25.57
C GLY A 97 4.82 8.29 -26.32
N GLY A 98 3.75 7.97 -27.05
CA GLY A 98 3.61 6.73 -27.82
C GLY A 98 3.11 5.53 -27.02
N ASP A 99 2.86 4.43 -27.73
CA ASP A 99 2.22 3.22 -27.17
C ASP A 99 3.05 2.57 -26.06
N ALA A 100 4.38 2.52 -26.23
CA ALA A 100 5.29 2.01 -25.22
C ALA A 100 5.20 2.81 -23.91
N TYR A 101 5.11 4.14 -23.98
CA TYR A 101 4.95 4.99 -22.80
C TYR A 101 3.59 4.78 -22.14
N ALA A 102 2.50 4.67 -22.93
CA ALA A 102 1.17 4.40 -22.38
C ALA A 102 1.09 3.04 -21.65
N ILE A 103 1.80 2.02 -22.13
CA ILE A 103 1.91 0.73 -21.45
C ILE A 103 2.72 0.87 -20.15
N LEU A 104 3.86 1.56 -20.18
CA LEU A 104 4.68 1.84 -19.00
C LEU A 104 3.90 2.58 -17.92
N GLU A 105 3.15 3.61 -18.32
CA GLU A 105 2.33 4.43 -17.42
C GLU A 105 1.24 3.59 -16.74
N LYS A 106 0.46 2.83 -17.52
CA LYS A 106 -0.59 1.94 -16.97
C LYS A 106 -0.01 0.88 -16.04
N ARG A 107 1.09 0.24 -16.45
CA ARG A 107 1.79 -0.74 -15.61
C ARG A 107 2.31 -0.10 -14.33
N GLY A 108 2.90 1.09 -14.43
CA GLY A 108 3.39 1.88 -13.29
C GLY A 108 2.28 2.26 -12.31
N ALA A 109 1.11 2.64 -12.82
CA ALA A 109 -0.06 2.94 -11.99
C ALA A 109 -0.52 1.73 -11.16
N PHE A 110 -0.59 0.54 -11.75
CA PHE A 110 -0.91 -0.69 -11.02
C PHE A 110 0.15 -1.04 -9.98
N LEU A 111 1.44 -0.99 -10.34
CA LEU A 111 2.53 -1.30 -9.40
C LEU A 111 2.56 -0.31 -8.22
N LYS A 112 2.35 0.98 -8.50
CA LYS A 112 2.26 2.02 -7.47
C LYS A 112 1.06 1.77 -6.54
N SER A 113 -0.11 1.50 -7.11
CA SER A 113 -1.33 1.21 -6.33
C SER A 113 -1.14 -0.03 -5.44
N ASN A 114 -0.58 -1.12 -5.98
CA ASN A 114 -0.31 -2.34 -5.22
C ASN A 114 0.70 -2.10 -4.09
N PHE A 115 1.76 -1.33 -4.33
CA PHE A 115 2.72 -0.99 -3.28
C PHE A 115 2.10 -0.10 -2.19
N GLU A 116 1.29 0.88 -2.58
CA GLU A 116 0.61 1.75 -1.63
C GLU A 116 -0.42 1.03 -0.76
N ARG A 117 -0.94 -0.11 -1.24
CA ARG A 117 -1.93 -0.96 -0.56
C ARG A 117 -1.32 -2.29 -0.06
N ARG A 118 0.00 -2.35 0.11
CA ARG A 118 0.73 -3.59 0.45
C ARG A 118 0.25 -4.22 1.76
N ASP A 119 -0.12 -3.41 2.75
CA ASP A 119 -0.58 -3.89 4.05
C ASP A 119 -1.98 -4.51 3.94
N GLU A 120 -2.87 -3.91 3.13
CA GLU A 120 -4.18 -4.45 2.82
C GLU A 120 -4.09 -5.72 1.98
N ILE A 121 -3.18 -5.77 0.99
CA ILE A 121 -2.93 -6.96 0.17
C ILE A 121 -2.42 -8.10 1.04
N ALA A 122 -1.47 -7.81 1.93
CA ALA A 122 -0.95 -8.79 2.88
C ALA A 122 -2.04 -9.31 3.82
N ALA A 123 -2.89 -8.43 4.35
CA ALA A 123 -4.02 -8.82 5.18
C ALA A 123 -5.04 -9.68 4.41
N LEU A 124 -5.27 -9.39 3.12
CA LEU A 124 -6.12 -10.20 2.25
C LEU A 124 -5.52 -11.59 1.98
N ILE A 125 -4.21 -11.68 1.72
CA ILE A 125 -3.53 -12.97 1.50
C ILE A 125 -3.59 -13.84 2.75
N GLU A 126 -3.25 -13.26 3.92
CA GLU A 126 -3.34 -13.96 5.20
C GLU A 126 -4.77 -14.43 5.48
N PHE A 127 -5.74 -13.55 5.28
CA PHE A 127 -7.15 -13.87 5.48
C PHE A 127 -7.64 -14.97 4.51
N ALA A 128 -7.36 -14.85 3.22
CA ALA A 128 -7.76 -15.83 2.21
C ALA A 128 -7.16 -17.22 2.49
N SER A 129 -5.94 -17.27 3.03
CA SER A 129 -5.28 -18.52 3.42
C SER A 129 -6.00 -19.27 4.55
N SER A 130 -6.83 -18.57 5.34
CA SER A 130 -7.66 -19.18 6.38
C SER A 130 -9.03 -19.69 5.89
N LEU A 131 -9.39 -19.41 4.64
CA LEU A 131 -10.68 -19.78 4.05
C LEU A 131 -10.65 -21.19 3.44
N PRO A 132 -11.82 -21.83 3.24
CA PRO A 132 -11.91 -23.08 2.48
C PRO A 132 -11.29 -22.94 1.08
N SER A 133 -10.57 -23.98 0.63
CA SER A 133 -9.81 -23.97 -0.63
C SER A 133 -10.61 -23.45 -1.83
N LYS A 134 -11.84 -23.95 -2.02
CA LYS A 134 -12.71 -23.51 -3.11
C LYS A 134 -12.94 -22.00 -3.13
N VAL A 135 -13.29 -21.41 -1.98
CA VAL A 135 -13.57 -19.97 -1.88
C VAL A 135 -12.28 -19.17 -2.03
N ARG A 136 -11.19 -19.64 -1.41
CA ARG A 136 -9.87 -19.03 -1.54
C ARG A 136 -9.41 -18.98 -2.99
N ASP A 137 -9.52 -20.08 -3.72
CA ASP A 137 -9.05 -20.16 -5.11
C ASP A 137 -9.87 -19.23 -6.02
N GLU A 138 -11.19 -19.14 -5.80
CA GLU A 138 -12.04 -18.15 -6.48
C GLU A 138 -11.61 -16.71 -6.14
N ILE A 139 -11.32 -16.38 -4.88
CA ILE A 139 -10.80 -15.06 -4.47
C ILE A 139 -9.48 -14.76 -5.17
N VAL A 140 -8.54 -15.70 -5.18
CA VAL A 140 -7.24 -15.56 -5.85
C VAL A 140 -7.44 -15.23 -7.32
N GLU A 141 -8.30 -15.97 -8.02
CA GLU A 141 -8.60 -15.73 -9.44
C GLU A 141 -9.18 -14.33 -9.67
N ARG A 142 -10.17 -13.93 -8.86
CA ARG A 142 -10.80 -12.60 -8.96
C ARG A 142 -9.81 -11.47 -8.69
N VAL A 143 -8.94 -11.64 -7.69
CA VAL A 143 -7.93 -10.65 -7.34
C VAL A 143 -6.90 -10.49 -8.46
N ARG A 144 -6.39 -11.60 -8.99
CA ARG A 144 -5.47 -11.59 -10.15
C ARG A 144 -6.07 -10.92 -11.38
N ALA A 145 -7.37 -11.11 -11.60
CA ALA A 145 -8.10 -10.46 -12.69
C ALA A 145 -8.41 -8.98 -12.43
N GLY A 146 -8.25 -8.48 -11.19
CA GLY A 146 -8.56 -7.11 -10.80
C GLY A 146 -10.06 -6.81 -10.72
N LYS A 147 -10.92 -7.83 -10.69
CA LYS A 147 -12.38 -7.68 -10.67
C LYS A 147 -13.06 -8.84 -9.95
N VAL A 148 -14.08 -8.54 -9.15
CA VAL A 148 -14.80 -9.58 -8.39
C VAL A 148 -15.74 -10.42 -9.28
N GLY A 149 -16.35 -9.81 -10.30
CA GLY A 149 -17.39 -10.47 -11.10
C GLY A 149 -18.61 -10.82 -10.25
N SER A 150 -18.86 -12.13 -10.10
CA SER A 150 -19.81 -12.72 -9.15
C SER A 150 -19.07 -13.81 -8.38
N LEU A 151 -19.07 -13.69 -7.05
CA LEU A 151 -18.47 -14.65 -6.11
C LEU A 151 -19.53 -15.08 -5.10
N ASP A 152 -19.80 -16.37 -5.02
CA ASP A 152 -20.71 -16.92 -4.02
C ASP A 152 -19.95 -17.21 -2.73
N ALA A 153 -20.30 -16.49 -1.66
CA ALA A 153 -19.70 -16.64 -0.35
C ALA A 153 -20.70 -17.21 0.67
N SER A 154 -21.74 -17.91 0.22
CA SER A 154 -22.78 -18.51 1.08
C SER A 154 -22.25 -19.49 2.13
N THR A 155 -21.09 -20.09 1.90
CA THR A 155 -20.42 -20.99 2.86
C THR A 155 -19.69 -20.28 3.99
N LEU A 156 -19.48 -18.96 3.89
CA LEU A 156 -18.83 -18.16 4.93
C LEU A 156 -19.89 -17.59 5.87
N ASP A 157 -19.57 -17.35 7.14
CA ASP A 157 -20.45 -16.59 8.05
C ASP A 157 -20.48 -15.09 7.69
N GLU A 158 -21.42 -14.34 8.27
CA GLU A 158 -21.62 -12.91 7.97
C GLU A 158 -20.40 -12.04 8.31
N LYS A 159 -19.73 -12.31 9.43
CA LYS A 159 -18.54 -11.56 9.85
C LYS A 159 -17.40 -11.79 8.87
N THR A 160 -17.20 -13.04 8.45
CA THR A 160 -16.18 -13.43 7.48
C THR A 160 -16.49 -12.84 6.09
N ARG A 161 -17.74 -12.86 5.64
CA ARG A 161 -18.16 -12.22 4.37
C ARG A 161 -17.94 -10.70 4.40
N THR A 162 -18.30 -10.05 5.50
CA THR A 162 -18.11 -8.60 5.66
C THR A 162 -16.62 -8.24 5.66
N LYS A 163 -15.78 -9.04 6.34
CA LYS A 163 -14.33 -8.84 6.31
C LYS A 163 -13.75 -9.01 4.90
N LEU A 164 -14.22 -10.02 4.15
CA LEU A 164 -13.80 -10.22 2.76
C LEU A 164 -14.20 -9.03 1.87
N PHE A 165 -15.45 -8.59 1.97
CA PHE A 165 -15.97 -7.40 1.28
C PHE A 165 -15.09 -6.17 1.55
N THR A 166 -14.77 -5.93 2.82
CA THR A 166 -13.93 -4.81 3.23
C THR A 166 -12.52 -4.93 2.63
N LEU A 167 -11.87 -6.08 2.77
CA LEU A 167 -10.51 -6.28 2.27
C LEU A 167 -10.43 -6.15 0.75
N LEU A 168 -11.39 -6.69 -0.02
CA LEU A 168 -11.41 -6.57 -1.47
C LEU A 168 -11.50 -5.11 -1.93
N ASN A 169 -12.38 -4.31 -1.33
CA ASN A 169 -12.47 -2.89 -1.67
C ASN A 169 -11.20 -2.12 -1.27
N ARG A 170 -10.64 -2.42 -0.09
CA ARG A 170 -9.40 -1.78 0.40
C ARG A 170 -8.19 -2.08 -0.50
N VAL A 171 -8.08 -3.29 -1.06
CA VAL A 171 -7.02 -3.62 -2.05
C VAL A 171 -7.28 -3.06 -3.45
N GLY A 172 -8.44 -2.42 -3.67
CA GLY A 172 -8.76 -1.76 -4.93
C GLY A 172 -9.49 -2.65 -5.93
N ILE A 173 -10.27 -3.60 -5.43
CA ILE A 173 -11.19 -4.42 -6.22
C ILE A 173 -12.61 -4.03 -5.79
N PRO A 174 -13.22 -3.05 -6.49
CA PRO A 174 -14.52 -2.54 -6.10
C PRO A 174 -15.59 -3.62 -6.20
N CYS A 175 -16.34 -3.81 -5.12
CA CYS A 175 -17.43 -4.77 -5.07
C CYS A 175 -18.59 -4.27 -4.21
N ALA A 176 -19.77 -4.83 -4.44
CA ALA A 176 -20.97 -4.68 -3.63
C ALA A 176 -21.30 -6.03 -2.96
N LEU A 177 -21.88 -5.98 -1.77
CA LEU A 177 -22.36 -7.16 -1.06
C LEU A 177 -23.90 -7.25 -1.15
N ASP A 178 -24.40 -8.33 -1.75
CA ASP A 178 -25.84 -8.64 -1.86
C ASP A 178 -26.13 -9.99 -1.21
N GLY A 179 -26.59 -9.95 0.05
CA GLY A 179 -26.77 -11.12 0.88
C GLY A 179 -25.48 -11.94 1.04
N TYR A 180 -25.39 -13.03 0.30
CA TYR A 180 -24.25 -13.97 0.32
C TYR A 180 -23.29 -13.79 -0.85
N LYS A 181 -23.59 -12.91 -1.80
CA LYS A 181 -22.82 -12.75 -3.04
C LYS A 181 -22.03 -11.46 -3.04
N LEU A 182 -20.77 -11.55 -3.44
CA LEU A 182 -19.95 -10.40 -3.77
C LEU A 182 -20.04 -10.17 -5.28
N MET A 183 -20.53 -8.99 -5.66
CA MET A 183 -20.78 -8.61 -7.04
C MET A 183 -20.01 -7.36 -7.42
N THR A 184 -19.89 -7.10 -8.71
CA THR A 184 -19.28 -5.85 -9.20
C THR A 184 -20.09 -4.64 -8.68
N GLU A 185 -19.41 -3.56 -8.31
CA GLU A 185 -19.99 -2.40 -7.60
C GLU A 185 -21.18 -1.73 -8.30
N SER A 186 -21.33 -1.91 -9.62
CA SER A 186 -22.48 -1.44 -10.39
C SER A 186 -23.80 -2.20 -10.10
N ALA A 187 -23.74 -3.29 -9.33
CA ALA A 187 -24.90 -4.11 -9.00
C ALA A 187 -25.65 -3.60 -7.75
N LYS A 188 -26.91 -4.04 -7.56
CA LYS A 188 -27.69 -3.74 -6.35
C LYS A 188 -27.01 -4.39 -5.13
N GLY A 189 -26.92 -3.68 -4.00
CA GLY A 189 -26.33 -4.21 -2.77
C GLY A 189 -25.73 -3.12 -1.86
N ARG A 190 -25.19 -3.55 -0.71
CA ARG A 190 -24.40 -2.67 0.16
C ARG A 190 -23.15 -2.23 -0.58
N LYS A 191 -23.01 -0.92 -0.76
CA LYS A 191 -21.83 -0.30 -1.40
C LYS A 191 -20.71 -0.07 -0.42
N TRP A 192 -19.51 0.05 -0.97
CA TRP A 192 -18.35 0.50 -0.23
C TRP A 192 -18.54 1.94 0.25
N GLY A 193 -18.07 2.23 1.46
CA GLY A 193 -18.28 3.53 2.09
C GLY A 193 -17.12 3.97 2.97
N GLU A 194 -15.94 3.35 2.85
CA GLU A 194 -14.74 3.81 3.53
C GLU A 194 -13.79 4.50 2.53
N VAL A 195 -13.06 5.49 3.02
CA VAL A 195 -12.03 6.20 2.28
C VAL A 195 -10.70 6.10 3.02
N ARG A 196 -9.62 6.07 2.25
CA ARG A 196 -8.25 6.03 2.79
C ARG A 196 -7.79 7.44 3.11
N VAL A 197 -7.47 7.71 4.37
CA VAL A 197 -6.94 8.99 4.86
C VAL A 197 -5.52 8.81 5.39
N GLU A 198 -4.67 9.80 5.15
CA GLU A 198 -3.31 9.84 5.68
C GLU A 198 -3.27 10.73 6.92
N LEU A 199 -2.78 10.18 8.03
CA LEU A 199 -2.67 10.84 9.33
C LEU A 199 -1.26 10.64 9.87
N ASN A 200 -0.45 11.71 9.93
CA ASN A 200 0.90 11.70 10.50
C ASN A 200 1.81 10.58 9.94
N GLY A 201 1.74 10.31 8.64
CA GLY A 201 2.50 9.25 7.98
C GLY A 201 1.89 7.85 8.10
N ASN A 202 0.82 7.67 8.89
CA ASN A 202 0.02 6.45 8.93
C ASN A 202 -1.16 6.53 7.97
N ARG A 203 -1.55 5.41 7.39
CA ARG A 203 -2.71 5.29 6.51
C ARG A 203 -3.82 4.57 7.23
N VAL A 204 -5.01 5.14 7.18
CA VAL A 204 -6.18 4.65 7.93
C VAL A 204 -7.39 4.65 7.03
N TRP A 205 -8.28 3.68 7.22
CA TRP A 205 -9.55 3.60 6.51
C TRP A 205 -10.65 4.10 7.45
N VAL A 206 -11.44 5.06 6.98
CA VAL A 206 -12.52 5.67 7.77
C VAL A 206 -13.78 5.75 6.92
N ASP A 207 -14.95 5.73 7.55
CA ASP A 207 -16.20 6.00 6.83
C ASP A 207 -16.11 7.33 6.06
N GLU A 208 -16.59 7.34 4.82
CA GLU A 208 -16.61 8.49 3.91
C GLU A 208 -17.28 9.71 4.56
N LYS A 209 -18.34 9.47 5.34
CA LYS A 209 -19.06 10.51 6.10
C LYS A 209 -18.21 11.21 7.15
N ARG A 210 -17.10 10.59 7.58
CA ARG A 210 -16.19 11.09 8.61
C ARG A 210 -14.86 11.58 8.03
N GLU A 211 -14.69 11.52 6.72
CA GLU A 211 -13.42 11.88 6.07
C GLU A 211 -12.97 13.29 6.46
N GLU A 212 -13.87 14.27 6.34
CA GLU A 212 -13.56 15.67 6.61
C GLU A 212 -13.24 15.90 8.09
N GLU A 213 -13.99 15.24 8.99
CA GLU A 213 -13.73 15.28 10.44
C GLU A 213 -12.31 14.79 10.74
N VAL A 214 -11.94 13.64 10.19
CA VAL A 214 -10.65 12.98 10.42
C VAL A 214 -9.50 13.80 9.82
N ARG A 215 -9.67 14.37 8.63
CA ARG A 215 -8.68 15.24 7.99
C ARG A 215 -8.45 16.53 8.77
N SER A 216 -9.54 17.21 9.17
CA SER A 216 -9.48 18.44 9.97
C SER A 216 -8.78 18.17 11.31
N PHE A 217 -9.17 17.09 11.97
CA PHE A 217 -8.57 16.63 13.22
C PHE A 217 -7.07 16.34 13.07
N GLY A 218 -6.68 15.63 12.00
CA GLY A 218 -5.27 15.32 11.73
C GLY A 218 -4.42 16.57 11.54
N LYS A 219 -4.95 17.57 10.81
CA LYS A 219 -4.29 18.86 10.62
C LYS A 219 -4.11 19.60 11.95
N GLU A 220 -5.14 19.66 12.78
CA GLU A 220 -5.09 20.33 14.08
C GLU A 220 -4.07 19.67 15.03
N LEU A 221 -3.95 18.33 14.99
CA LEU A 221 -2.97 17.58 15.77
C LEU A 221 -1.53 17.94 15.36
N VAL A 222 -1.25 18.04 14.05
CA VAL A 222 0.06 18.45 13.52
C VAL A 222 0.38 19.89 13.92
N GLU A 223 -0.57 20.82 13.71
CA GLU A 223 -0.38 22.23 14.04
C GLU A 223 -0.11 22.44 15.53
N THR A 224 -0.87 21.76 16.39
CA THR A 224 -0.66 21.81 17.85
C THR A 224 0.69 21.20 18.23
N GLY A 225 1.08 20.08 17.62
CA GLY A 225 2.39 19.45 17.84
C GLY A 225 3.56 20.35 17.43
N ASN A 226 3.47 21.01 16.27
CA ASN A 226 4.47 21.96 15.79
C ASN A 226 4.58 23.18 16.71
N ALA A 227 3.44 23.71 17.18
CA ALA A 227 3.43 24.83 18.14
C ALA A 227 4.12 24.46 19.46
N ILE A 228 3.91 23.24 19.98
CA ILE A 228 4.61 22.73 21.16
C ILE A 228 6.11 22.62 20.91
N GLN A 229 6.53 22.10 19.75
CA GLN A 229 7.96 21.99 19.40
C GLN A 229 8.63 23.36 19.32
N LEU A 230 7.96 24.33 18.69
CA LEU A 230 8.45 25.70 18.58
C LEU A 230 8.60 26.35 19.96
N MET A 231 7.57 26.27 20.81
CA MET A 231 7.65 26.80 22.17
C MET A 231 8.70 26.09 23.02
N ASN A 232 8.89 24.78 22.86
CA ASN A 232 9.98 24.07 23.53
C ASN A 232 11.36 24.59 23.09
N ALA A 233 11.55 24.87 21.80
CA ALA A 233 12.79 25.44 21.30
C ALA A 233 13.01 26.87 21.85
N GLU A 234 11.98 27.70 21.87
CA GLU A 234 12.03 29.05 22.46
C GLU A 234 12.37 29.01 23.96
N ARG A 235 11.82 28.04 24.70
CA ARG A 235 12.08 27.84 26.14
C ARG A 235 13.53 27.45 26.43
N GLN A 236 14.20 26.78 25.50
CA GLN A 236 15.62 26.44 25.65
C GLN A 236 16.53 27.66 25.51
N VAL A 237 16.09 28.69 24.79
CA VAL A 237 16.86 29.91 24.51
C VAL A 237 16.46 31.07 25.44
N THR A 238 15.20 31.09 25.90
CA THR A 238 14.59 32.21 26.65
C THR A 238 13.88 31.70 27.90
N LYS A 239 13.98 32.44 29.01
CA LYS A 239 13.17 32.15 30.21
C LYS A 239 11.72 32.53 29.96
N PHE A 240 10.83 31.54 30.03
CA PHE A 240 9.40 31.76 29.86
C PHE A 240 8.80 32.53 31.03
N GLY A 241 7.90 33.47 30.72
CA GLY A 241 7.06 34.12 31.71
C GLY A 241 5.85 33.25 32.10
N PRO A 242 5.05 33.68 33.10
CA PRO A 242 3.86 32.97 33.53
C PRO A 242 2.81 32.76 32.43
N GLU A 243 2.68 33.71 31.49
CA GLU A 243 1.74 33.60 30.37
C GLU A 243 2.18 32.58 29.32
N ASP A 244 3.48 32.51 29.01
CA ASP A 244 4.04 31.54 28.08
C ASP A 244 3.94 30.12 28.63
N GLU A 245 4.22 29.92 29.92
CA GLU A 245 4.05 28.62 30.59
C GLU A 245 2.58 28.18 30.59
N LYS A 246 1.64 29.10 30.77
CA LYS A 246 0.20 28.81 30.67
C LYS A 246 -0.19 28.40 29.25
N LYS A 247 0.21 29.19 28.24
CA LYS A 247 -0.05 28.89 26.83
C LYS A 247 0.54 27.54 26.41
N PHE A 248 1.76 27.24 26.86
CA PHE A 248 2.41 25.96 26.63
C PHE A 248 1.64 24.80 27.28
N THR A 249 1.22 24.96 28.54
CA THR A 249 0.39 23.97 29.24
C THR A 249 -0.94 23.72 28.53
N ASP A 250 -1.59 24.78 28.04
CA ASP A 250 -2.86 24.67 27.33
C ASP A 250 -2.69 23.96 25.98
N LEU A 251 -1.60 24.22 25.26
CA LEU A 251 -1.25 23.48 24.04
C LEU A 251 -0.99 21.99 24.33
N GLN A 252 -0.27 21.65 25.40
CA GLN A 252 -0.03 20.27 25.80
C GLN A 252 -1.35 19.53 26.14
N LYS A 253 -2.24 20.18 26.89
CA LYS A 253 -3.57 19.63 27.19
C LYS A 253 -4.39 19.42 25.93
N LYS A 254 -4.39 20.40 25.02
CA LYS A 254 -5.06 20.30 23.72
C LYS A 254 -4.50 19.12 22.91
N TYR A 255 -3.18 19.01 22.81
CA TYR A 255 -2.52 17.91 22.10
C TYR A 255 -2.89 16.54 22.68
N LEU A 256 -2.85 16.37 24.01
CA LEU A 256 -3.27 15.12 24.66
C LEU A 256 -4.74 14.79 24.41
N GLY A 257 -5.62 15.80 24.43
CA GLY A 257 -7.02 15.63 24.08
C GLY A 257 -7.20 15.16 22.65
N LEU A 258 -6.46 15.75 21.71
CA LEU A 258 -6.46 15.33 20.32
C LEU A 258 -5.93 13.89 20.17
N VAL A 259 -4.81 13.53 20.82
CA VAL A 259 -4.28 12.15 20.79
C VAL A 259 -5.31 11.14 21.30
N ARG A 260 -6.05 11.42 22.37
CA ARG A 260 -7.12 10.53 22.85
C ARG A 260 -8.24 10.37 21.82
N LYS A 261 -8.67 11.49 21.23
CA LYS A 261 -9.68 11.46 20.16
C LYS A 261 -9.21 10.62 18.97
N ARG A 262 -7.93 10.70 18.59
CA ARG A 262 -7.35 9.83 17.56
C ARG A 262 -7.51 8.36 17.94
N ASP A 263 -7.14 7.99 19.16
CA ASP A 263 -7.16 6.60 19.58
C ASP A 263 -8.60 6.03 19.60
N GLU A 264 -9.60 6.86 19.96
CA GLU A 264 -11.03 6.51 19.84
C GLU A 264 -11.45 6.32 18.38
N LEU A 265 -11.02 7.20 17.48
CA LEU A 265 -11.29 7.09 16.04
C LEU A 265 -10.66 5.85 15.41
N MET A 266 -9.53 5.40 15.96
CA MET A 266 -8.74 4.28 15.43
C MET A 266 -9.12 2.92 16.05
N SER A 267 -9.88 2.91 17.15
CA SER A 267 -10.28 1.69 17.86
C SER A 267 -11.71 1.22 17.51
N ALA A 268 -12.46 2.02 16.74
CA ALA A 268 -13.80 1.71 16.25
C ALA A 268 -13.77 1.00 14.89
#